data_AF-A0A962E1N4-F1
#
_entry.id   AF-A0A962E1N4-F1
#
_cell.length_a   1.000
_cell.length_b   1.000
_cell.length_c   1.000
_cell.angle_alpha   90.00
_cell.angle_beta   90.00
_cell.angle_gamma   90.00
#
_symmetry.space_group_name_H-M   'P 1'
#
loop_
_entity.id
_entity.type
_entity.pdbx_description
1 polymer ?
#
loop_
_entity_poly.entity_id
_entity_poly.type
_entity_poly.pdbx_seq_one_letter_code
_entity_poly.pdbx_strand_id
1 'polypeptide(L)'
;MALSLLIILVVIGVSAAAPELTRLRDFDWFRRWVEALSRQLNLNVLWTHALGLLITVGLPTLLVLLVHRALGSAIFGLIGILIAAIVLYYSWGPRDLDADVSDLATATDPELRQRALAALGASAEDNQPADRVELVFHQALKRWFGVLFWFVLFGPAAAIGFRLVQLLNDSKQIANQLPLPQVEAA
;
A
#
# COMPACT_ATOMS: atom_id res chain seq x y z
N MET A 1 1.25 14.29 -18.64
CA MET A 1 1.72 15.14 -17.52
C MET A 1 0.57 15.94 -16.90
N ALA A 2 -0.04 16.92 -17.58
CA ALA A 2 -1.12 17.74 -17.00
C ALA A 2 -2.32 16.93 -16.46
N LEU A 3 -2.73 15.88 -17.19
CA LEU A 3 -3.86 15.04 -16.79
C LEU A 3 -3.61 14.27 -15.49
N SER A 4 -2.38 13.77 -15.28
CA SER A 4 -2.00 13.06 -14.06
C SER A 4 -2.10 13.98 -12.83
N LEU A 5 -1.68 15.24 -12.95
CA LEU A 5 -1.79 16.24 -11.88
C LEU A 5 -3.25 16.57 -11.56
N LEU A 6 -4.10 16.69 -12.59
CA LEU A 6 -5.54 16.89 -12.40
C LEU A 6 -6.17 15.70 -11.67
N ILE A 7 -5.83 14.47 -12.06
CA ILE A 7 -6.30 13.26 -11.37
C ILE A 7 -5.84 13.27 -9.91
N ILE A 8 -4.58 13.56 -9.64
CA ILE A 8 -4.05 13.64 -8.27
C ILE A 8 -4.84 14.68 -7.46
N LEU A 9 -5.05 15.88 -8.00
CA LEU A 9 -5.79 16.95 -7.34
C LEU A 9 -7.23 16.53 -7.03
N VAL A 10 -7.92 15.92 -7.99
CA VAL A 10 -9.29 15.42 -7.81
C VAL A 10 -9.33 14.36 -6.71
N VAL A 11 -8.41 13.41 -6.72
CA VAL A 11 -8.40 12.34 -5.71
C VAL A 11 -8.10 12.89 -4.32
N ILE A 12 -7.17 13.85 -4.18
CA ILE A 12 -6.90 14.53 -2.90
C ILE A 12 -8.15 15.26 -2.40
N GLY A 13 -8.86 15.95 -3.29
CA GLY A 13 -10.11 16.63 -2.93
C GLY A 13 -11.20 15.65 -2.47
N VAL A 14 -11.34 14.51 -3.15
CA VAL A 14 -12.31 13.46 -2.79
C VAL A 14 -11.93 12.79 -1.47
N SER A 15 -10.64 12.48 -1.25
CA SER A 15 -10.20 11.85 0.00
C SER A 15 -10.44 12.75 1.21
N ALA A 16 -10.27 14.06 1.06
CA ALA A 16 -10.58 15.02 2.12
C ALA A 16 -12.09 15.14 2.39
N ALA A 17 -12.93 14.99 1.37
CA ALA A 17 -14.38 15.18 1.48
C ALA A 17 -15.14 13.95 1.99
N ALA A 18 -14.58 12.73 1.85
CA ALA A 18 -15.33 11.50 2.10
C ALA A 18 -14.50 10.43 2.85
N PRO A 19 -14.21 10.63 4.15
CA PRO A 19 -13.49 9.67 4.97
C PRO A 19 -14.22 8.32 5.13
N GLU A 20 -15.54 8.28 4.91
CA GLU A 20 -16.37 7.06 4.89
C GLU A 20 -15.92 6.06 3.79
N LEU A 21 -15.33 6.51 2.68
CA LEU A 21 -14.83 5.64 1.60
C LEU A 21 -13.51 4.95 1.96
N THR A 22 -12.93 5.17 3.15
CA THR A 22 -11.71 4.49 3.58
C THR A 22 -11.89 2.97 3.69
N ARG A 23 -13.09 2.50 4.04
CA ARG A 23 -13.43 1.05 4.08
C ARG A 23 -13.34 0.37 2.72
N LEU A 24 -13.55 1.11 1.63
CA LEU A 24 -13.42 0.57 0.28
C LEU A 24 -11.96 0.35 -0.13
N ARG A 25 -10.98 0.81 0.65
CA ARG A 25 -9.54 0.63 0.39
C ARG A 25 -8.98 -0.67 0.97
N ASP A 26 -9.83 -1.59 1.43
CA ASP A 26 -9.38 -2.87 1.99
C ASP A 26 -8.85 -3.83 0.91
N PHE A 27 -7.67 -4.40 1.18
CA PHE A 27 -6.97 -5.32 0.29
C PHE A 27 -7.15 -6.79 0.69
N ASP A 28 -8.23 -7.11 1.40
CA ASP A 28 -8.52 -8.48 1.85
C ASP A 28 -8.63 -9.47 0.68
N TRP A 29 -9.11 -9.01 -0.48
CA TRP A 29 -9.13 -9.83 -1.70
C TRP A 29 -7.71 -10.24 -2.11
N PHE A 30 -6.73 -9.34 -1.98
CA PHE A 30 -5.35 -9.60 -2.35
C PHE A 30 -4.70 -10.55 -1.36
N ARG A 31 -4.98 -10.40 -0.06
CA ARG A 31 -4.56 -11.38 0.95
C ARG A 31 -5.12 -12.77 0.66
N ARG A 32 -6.42 -12.90 0.41
CA ARG A 32 -7.06 -14.18 0.01
C ARG A 32 -6.47 -14.74 -1.28
N TRP A 33 -6.17 -13.88 -2.25
CA TRP A 33 -5.51 -14.26 -3.49
C TRP A 33 -4.12 -14.87 -3.25
N VAL A 34 -3.29 -14.20 -2.45
CA VAL A 34 -1.95 -14.68 -2.06
C VAL A 34 -2.04 -16.00 -1.32
N GLU A 35 -2.97 -16.12 -0.36
CA GLU A 35 -3.19 -17.36 0.40
C GLU A 35 -3.64 -18.52 -0.51
N ALA A 36 -4.60 -18.28 -1.41
CA ALA A 36 -5.04 -19.28 -2.38
C ALA A 36 -3.90 -19.73 -3.29
N LEU A 37 -3.11 -18.78 -3.78
CA LEU A 37 -1.96 -19.05 -4.64
C LEU A 37 -0.90 -19.88 -3.89
N SER A 38 -0.66 -19.58 -2.60
CA SER A 38 0.29 -20.34 -1.76
C SER A 38 -0.16 -21.74 -1.39
N ARG A 39 -1.47 -22.01 -1.40
CA ARG A 39 -2.00 -23.37 -1.20
C ARG A 39 -1.83 -24.23 -2.44
N GLN A 40 -1.95 -23.63 -3.62
CA GLN A 40 -1.84 -24.33 -4.90
C GLN A 40 -0.38 -24.48 -5.36
N LEU A 41 0.44 -23.45 -5.14
CA LEU A 41 1.86 -23.44 -5.45
C LEU A 41 2.61 -23.53 -4.13
N ASN A 42 3.18 -24.72 -3.87
CA ASN A 42 3.93 -25.05 -2.66
C ASN A 42 4.75 -23.82 -2.18
N LEU A 43 4.50 -23.34 -0.96
CA LEU A 43 4.97 -22.04 -0.42
C LEU A 43 6.42 -21.71 -0.80
N ASN A 44 7.31 -22.70 -0.73
CA ASN A 44 8.71 -22.54 -1.11
C ASN A 44 8.91 -22.05 -2.55
N VAL A 45 8.15 -22.52 -3.55
CA VAL A 45 8.35 -22.14 -4.96
C VAL A 45 7.98 -20.68 -5.22
N LEU A 46 6.91 -20.19 -4.57
CA LEU A 46 6.47 -18.79 -4.71
C LEU A 46 7.44 -17.79 -4.12
N TRP A 47 8.06 -18.13 -2.99
CA TRP A 47 8.98 -17.23 -2.30
C TRP A 47 10.43 -17.37 -2.78
N THR A 48 10.80 -18.50 -3.38
CA THR A 48 12.18 -18.76 -3.85
C THR A 48 12.43 -18.25 -5.28
N HIS A 49 11.39 -18.06 -6.10
CA HIS A 49 11.54 -17.61 -7.48
C HIS A 49 10.88 -16.26 -7.75
N ALA A 50 11.59 -15.38 -8.48
CA ALA A 50 11.07 -14.11 -9.00
C ALA A 50 9.76 -14.27 -9.81
N LEU A 51 9.54 -15.46 -10.38
CA LEU A 51 8.28 -15.82 -11.05
C LEU A 51 7.06 -15.80 -10.12
N GLY A 52 7.21 -16.22 -8.86
CA GLY A 52 6.12 -16.17 -7.88
C GLY A 52 5.66 -14.74 -7.60
N LEU A 53 6.61 -13.80 -7.46
CA LEU A 53 6.31 -12.38 -7.33
C LEU A 53 5.64 -11.83 -8.59
N LEU A 54 6.17 -12.17 -9.77
CA LEU A 54 5.63 -11.73 -11.05
C LEU A 54 4.18 -12.19 -11.25
N ILE A 55 3.84 -13.43 -10.86
CA ILE A 55 2.47 -13.92 -10.97
C ILE A 55 1.57 -13.22 -9.95
N THR A 56 2.03 -13.13 -8.69
CA THR A 56 1.22 -12.60 -7.59
C THR A 56 0.84 -11.13 -7.79
N VAL A 57 1.80 -10.29 -8.19
CA VAL A 57 1.61 -8.85 -8.40
C VAL A 57 1.33 -8.51 -9.86
N GLY A 58 2.04 -9.16 -10.78
CA GLY A 58 1.98 -8.83 -12.20
C GLY A 58 0.62 -9.17 -12.81
N LEU A 59 -0.05 -10.23 -12.37
CA LEU A 59 -1.39 -10.57 -12.88
C LEU A 59 -2.44 -9.49 -12.57
N PRO A 60 -2.67 -9.07 -11.31
CA PRO A 60 -3.61 -7.99 -11.01
C PRO A 60 -3.18 -6.65 -11.62
N THR A 61 -1.87 -6.36 -11.68
CA THR A 61 -1.34 -5.15 -12.32
C THR A 61 -1.65 -5.12 -13.82
N LEU A 62 -1.45 -6.26 -14.51
CA LEU A 62 -1.73 -6.41 -15.93
C LEU A 62 -3.23 -6.28 -16.21
N LEU A 63 -4.08 -6.83 -15.35
CA LEU A 63 -5.53 -6.68 -15.47
C LEU A 63 -5.94 -5.21 -15.44
N VAL A 64 -5.42 -4.44 -14.48
CA VAL A 64 -5.68 -2.98 -14.40
C VAL A 64 -5.18 -2.26 -15.65
N LEU A 65 -4.01 -2.62 -16.16
CA LEU A 65 -3.48 -2.07 -17.40
C LEU A 65 -4.41 -2.35 -18.59
N LEU A 66 -4.88 -3.59 -18.74
CA LEU A 66 -5.76 -4.01 -19.83
C LEU A 66 -7.12 -3.31 -19.75
N VAL A 67 -7.72 -3.25 -18.56
CA VAL A 67 -8.99 -2.54 -18.33
C VAL A 67 -8.83 -1.06 -18.67
N HIS A 68 -7.77 -0.42 -18.17
CA HIS A 68 -7.51 0.98 -18.44
C HIS A 68 -7.26 1.26 -19.94
N ARG A 69 -6.55 0.38 -20.66
CA ARG A 69 -6.35 0.55 -22.12
C ARG A 69 -7.62 0.29 -22.93
N ALA A 70 -8.41 -0.73 -22.57
CA ALA A 70 -9.62 -1.08 -23.29
C ALA A 70 -10.71 -0.01 -23.15
N LEU A 71 -10.86 0.56 -21.95
CA LEU A 71 -11.87 1.59 -21.66
C LEU A 71 -11.32 3.01 -21.81
N GLY A 72 -10.01 3.16 -21.98
CA GLY A 72 -9.33 4.45 -22.00
C GLY A 72 -9.60 5.30 -23.24
N SER A 73 -10.03 4.71 -24.36
CA SER A 73 -10.44 5.44 -25.56
C SER A 73 -11.94 5.75 -25.60
N ALA A 74 -12.72 5.21 -24.65
CA ALA A 74 -14.16 5.44 -24.61
C ALA A 74 -14.49 6.86 -24.11
N ILE A 75 -15.53 7.47 -24.68
CA ILE A 75 -16.05 8.80 -24.33
C ILE A 75 -14.93 9.84 -24.20
N PHE A 76 -14.16 10.05 -25.29
CA PHE A 76 -13.06 11.03 -25.35
C PHE A 76 -11.98 10.86 -24.27
N GLY A 77 -11.86 9.68 -23.66
CA GLY A 77 -10.89 9.39 -22.60
C GLY A 77 -11.34 9.78 -21.19
N LEU A 78 -12.57 10.27 -21.01
CA LEU A 78 -13.11 10.59 -19.69
C LEU A 78 -13.21 9.36 -18.79
N ILE A 79 -13.59 8.21 -19.36
CA ILE A 79 -13.62 6.94 -18.63
C ILE A 79 -12.20 6.53 -18.18
N GLY A 80 -11.20 6.75 -19.04
CA GLY A 80 -9.80 6.51 -18.68
C GLY A 80 -9.36 7.32 -17.47
N ILE A 81 -9.74 8.61 -17.42
CA ILE A 81 -9.46 9.51 -16.29
C ILE A 81 -10.12 8.98 -15.01
N LEU A 82 -11.40 8.59 -15.09
CA LEU A 82 -12.14 8.06 -13.94
C LEU A 82 -11.51 6.77 -13.41
N ILE A 83 -11.16 5.83 -14.30
CA ILE A 83 -10.47 4.59 -13.92
C ILE A 83 -9.13 4.92 -13.24
N ALA A 84 -8.36 5.84 -13.81
CA ALA A 84 -7.08 6.23 -13.22
C ALA A 84 -7.24 6.86 -11.84
N ALA A 85 -8.25 7.70 -11.64
CA ALA A 85 -8.58 8.30 -10.35
C ALA A 85 -9.00 7.25 -9.31
N ILE A 86 -9.87 6.31 -9.70
CA ILE A 86 -10.32 5.20 -8.83
C ILE A 86 -9.12 4.34 -8.44
N VAL A 87 -8.27 3.96 -9.40
CA VAL A 87 -7.09 3.14 -9.14
C VAL A 87 -6.09 3.87 -8.23
N LEU A 88 -5.86 5.17 -8.45
CA LEU A 88 -4.99 5.97 -7.60
C LEU A 88 -5.54 6.06 -6.18
N TYR A 89 -6.83 6.37 -6.02
CA TYR A 89 -7.51 6.40 -4.73
C TYR A 89 -7.40 5.07 -4.00
N TYR A 90 -7.64 3.97 -4.71
CA TYR A 90 -7.55 2.63 -4.16
C TYR A 90 -6.12 2.28 -3.75
N SER A 91 -5.12 2.65 -4.55
CA SER A 91 -3.69 2.41 -4.29
C SER A 91 -3.17 3.14 -3.05
N TRP A 92 -3.88 4.18 -2.61
CA TRP A 92 -3.54 4.94 -1.40
C TRP A 92 -3.78 4.13 -0.10
N GLY A 93 -4.64 3.11 -0.13
CA GLY A 93 -4.80 2.04 0.88
C GLY A 93 -5.35 2.41 2.26
N PRO A 94 -5.80 1.46 3.10
CA PRO A 94 -6.81 1.72 4.11
C PRO A 94 -6.35 2.55 5.31
N ARG A 95 -5.03 2.70 5.50
CA ARG A 95 -4.46 3.51 6.59
C ARG A 95 -4.06 4.87 6.07
N ASP A 96 -4.58 5.91 6.70
CA ASP A 96 -4.20 7.29 6.42
C ASP A 96 -3.03 7.71 7.30
N LEU A 97 -1.94 8.15 6.68
CA LEU A 97 -0.76 8.59 7.43
C LEU A 97 -1.09 9.85 8.23
N ASP A 98 -1.94 10.73 7.71
CA ASP A 98 -2.37 11.93 8.41
C ASP A 98 -3.09 11.59 9.73
N ALA A 99 -3.94 10.57 9.71
CA ALA A 99 -4.61 10.08 10.91
C ALA A 99 -3.60 9.47 11.89
N ASP A 100 -2.70 8.60 11.41
CA ASP A 100 -1.66 7.97 12.23
C ASP A 100 -0.72 9.02 12.88
N VAL A 101 -0.37 10.10 12.16
CA VAL A 101 0.48 11.21 12.65
C VAL A 101 -0.29 12.12 13.60
N SER A 102 -1.56 12.42 13.30
CA SER A 102 -2.42 13.22 14.18
C SER A 102 -2.63 12.52 15.53
N ASP A 103 -2.88 11.21 15.50
CA ASP A 103 -3.00 10.38 16.70
C ASP A 103 -1.70 10.40 17.51
N LEU A 104 -0.54 10.31 16.85
CA LEU A 104 0.76 10.42 17.51
C LEU A 104 1.00 11.81 18.13
N ALA A 105 0.62 12.87 17.42
CA ALA A 105 0.83 14.26 17.84
C ALA A 105 -0.09 14.67 19.00
N THR A 106 -1.30 14.12 19.04
CA THR A 106 -2.32 14.41 20.07
C THR A 106 -2.27 13.44 21.26
N ALA A 107 -1.61 12.28 21.11
CA ALA A 107 -1.43 11.33 22.19
C ALA A 107 -0.71 11.97 23.39
N THR A 108 -1.46 12.18 24.46
CA THR A 108 -0.95 12.74 25.71
C THR A 108 -0.38 11.64 26.61
N ASP A 109 -1.07 10.49 26.67
CA ASP A 109 -0.66 9.34 27.49
C ASP A 109 0.43 8.48 26.84
N PRO A 110 1.33 7.88 27.65
CA PRO A 110 2.38 6.99 27.15
C PRO A 110 1.84 5.77 26.40
N GLU A 111 0.75 5.16 26.87
CA GLU A 111 0.16 3.98 26.24
C GLU A 111 -0.50 4.29 24.89
N LEU A 112 -1.22 5.41 24.80
CA LEU A 112 -1.82 5.90 23.54
C LEU A 112 -0.72 6.20 22.52
N ARG A 113 0.37 6.83 22.97
CA ARG A 113 1.53 7.13 22.12
C ARG A 113 2.21 5.87 21.62
N GLN A 114 2.37 4.85 22.48
CA GLN A 114 2.95 3.58 22.08
C GLN A 114 2.08 2.84 21.06
N ARG A 115 0.75 2.89 21.19
CA ARG A 115 -0.18 2.33 20.20
C ARG A 115 -0.10 3.07 18.85
N ALA A 116 -0.02 4.40 18.87
CA ALA A 116 0.16 5.21 17.65
C ALA A 116 1.51 4.92 16.96
N LEU A 117 2.59 4.76 17.73
CA LEU A 117 3.90 4.37 17.22
C LEU A 117 3.89 2.96 16.61
N ALA A 118 3.25 1.99 17.28
CA ALA A 118 3.10 0.64 16.75
C ALA A 118 2.26 0.62 15.45
N ALA A 119 1.23 1.47 15.36
CA ALA A 119 0.44 1.68 14.15
C ALA A 119 1.25 2.20 12.95
N LEU A 120 2.29 3.00 13.22
CA LEU A 120 3.28 3.48 12.25
C LEU A 120 4.38 2.45 11.94
N GLY A 121 4.39 1.30 12.63
CA GLY A 121 5.40 0.25 12.48
C GLY A 121 6.72 0.56 13.18
N ALA A 122 6.71 1.41 14.21
CA ALA A 122 7.89 1.69 15.03
C ALA A 122 8.38 0.42 15.74
N SER A 123 9.69 0.25 15.81
CA SER A 123 10.37 -0.77 16.60
C SER A 123 10.54 -0.30 18.05
N ALA A 124 10.82 -1.22 18.96
CA ALA A 124 11.04 -0.90 20.39
C ALA A 124 12.22 0.05 20.64
N GLU A 125 13.09 0.23 19.64
CA GLU A 125 14.26 1.11 19.66
C GLU A 125 13.93 2.57 19.32
N ASP A 126 12.77 2.86 18.71
CA ASP A 126 12.37 4.18 18.21
C ASP A 126 11.84 5.11 19.33
N ASN A 127 12.64 5.27 20.39
CA ASN A 127 12.26 6.01 21.58
C ASN A 127 12.56 7.51 21.48
N GLN A 128 13.51 7.93 20.64
CA GLN A 128 13.92 9.34 20.53
C GLN A 128 13.00 10.14 19.58
N PRO A 129 12.84 11.45 19.81
CA PRO A 129 12.02 12.29 18.93
C PRO A 129 12.55 12.37 17.49
N ALA A 130 13.87 12.24 17.28
CA ALA A 130 14.46 12.23 15.94
C ALA A 130 14.05 10.98 15.14
N ASP A 131 14.13 9.79 15.76
CA ASP A 131 13.75 8.51 15.15
C ASP A 131 12.27 8.53 14.72
N ARG A 132 11.39 9.15 15.51
CA ARG A 132 9.97 9.30 15.17
C ARG A 132 9.73 10.14 13.93
N VAL A 133 10.49 11.22 13.75
CA VAL A 133 10.40 12.05 12.55
C VAL A 133 10.87 11.24 11.33
N GLU A 134 11.98 10.53 11.44
CA GLU A 134 12.48 9.64 10.39
C GLU A 134 11.44 8.57 10.00
N LEU A 135 10.80 7.93 10.99
CA LEU A 135 9.72 6.96 10.75
C LEU A 135 8.56 7.59 9.96
N VAL A 136 8.10 8.78 10.34
CA VAL A 136 7.00 9.47 9.64
C VAL A 136 7.42 9.77 8.20
N PHE A 137 8.63 10.28 7.97
CA PHE A 137 9.13 10.55 6.62
C PHE A 137 9.26 9.26 5.79
N HIS A 138 9.75 8.18 6.38
CA HIS A 138 9.85 6.89 5.71
C HIS A 138 8.48 6.32 5.34
N GLN A 139 7.50 6.44 6.24
CA GLN A 139 6.13 6.03 5.98
C GLN A 139 5.46 6.92 4.93
N ALA A 140 5.70 8.24 4.95
CA ALA A 140 5.24 9.16 3.91
C ALA A 140 5.83 8.78 2.54
N LEU A 141 7.14 8.52 2.49
CA LEU A 141 7.85 8.16 1.28
C LEU A 141 7.30 6.85 0.69
N LYS A 142 7.09 5.84 1.52
CA LYS A 142 6.52 4.56 1.10
C LYS A 142 5.05 4.71 0.70
N ARG A 143 4.19 5.16 1.61
CA ARG A 143 2.73 5.06 1.45
C ARG A 143 2.16 6.06 0.45
N TRP A 144 2.71 7.27 0.38
CA TRP A 144 2.17 8.34 -0.46
C TRP A 144 3.06 8.62 -1.66
N PHE A 145 4.31 9.04 -1.42
CA PHE A 145 5.18 9.49 -2.50
C PHE A 145 5.54 8.36 -3.46
N GLY A 146 5.71 7.13 -2.97
CA GLY A 146 5.95 5.98 -3.83
C GLY A 146 4.79 5.75 -4.80
N VAL A 147 3.54 5.74 -4.31
CA VAL A 147 2.35 5.55 -5.16
C VAL A 147 2.24 6.69 -6.18
N LEU A 148 2.40 7.94 -5.75
CA LEU A 148 2.35 9.11 -6.63
C LEU A 148 3.45 9.10 -7.69
N PHE A 149 4.68 8.76 -7.29
CA PHE A 149 5.83 8.67 -8.20
C PHE A 149 5.59 7.66 -9.31
N TRP A 150 5.20 6.43 -8.95
CA TRP A 150 4.92 5.38 -9.94
C TRP A 150 3.70 5.70 -10.79
N PHE A 151 2.69 6.37 -10.24
CA PHE A 151 1.54 6.87 -10.99
C PHE A 151 1.92 7.91 -12.03
N VAL A 152 2.73 8.90 -11.66
CA VAL A 152 3.14 9.97 -12.60
C VAL A 152 4.02 9.41 -13.71
N LEU A 153 4.90 8.45 -13.39
CA LEU A 153 5.85 7.90 -14.33
C LEU A 153 5.23 6.91 -15.32
N PHE A 154 4.37 6.00 -14.85
CA PHE A 154 3.83 4.89 -15.64
C PHE A 154 2.30 4.76 -15.62
N GLY A 155 1.61 5.61 -14.86
CA GLY A 155 0.14 5.64 -14.79
C GLY A 155 -0.48 4.71 -13.74
N PRO A 156 -1.80 4.47 -13.82
CA PRO A 156 -2.55 3.77 -12.77
C PRO A 156 -2.09 2.33 -12.52
N ALA A 157 -1.66 1.61 -13.56
CA ALA A 157 -1.19 0.24 -13.43
C ALA A 157 0.06 0.15 -12.54
N ALA A 158 1.02 1.06 -12.69
CA ALA A 158 2.21 1.05 -11.83
C ALA A 158 1.91 1.46 -10.39
N ALA A 159 0.96 2.38 -10.18
CA ALA A 159 0.53 2.78 -8.84
C ALA A 159 -0.01 1.59 -8.03
N ILE A 160 -0.91 0.81 -8.64
CA ILE A 160 -1.46 -0.39 -7.97
C ILE A 160 -0.39 -1.47 -7.82
N GLY A 161 0.45 -1.69 -8.83
CA GLY A 161 1.53 -2.68 -8.76
C GLY A 161 2.49 -2.39 -7.61
N PHE A 162 2.92 -1.14 -7.46
CA PHE A 162 3.73 -0.70 -6.33
C PHE A 162 3.04 -0.96 -4.99
N ARG A 163 1.74 -0.65 -4.88
CA ARG A 163 0.97 -0.89 -3.66
C ARG A 163 0.89 -2.38 -3.30
N LEU A 164 0.68 -3.25 -4.28
CA LEU A 164 0.65 -4.69 -4.06
C LEU A 164 2.00 -5.25 -3.61
N VAL A 165 3.11 -4.74 -4.16
CA VAL A 165 4.47 -5.08 -3.68
C VAL A 165 4.66 -4.65 -2.23
N GLN A 166 4.21 -3.45 -1.86
CA GLN A 166 4.28 -3.01 -0.47
C GLN A 166 3.49 -3.90 0.48
N LEU A 167 2.25 -4.24 0.13
CA LEU A 167 1.42 -5.13 0.94
C LEU A 167 2.05 -6.50 1.14
N LEU A 168 2.75 -7.03 0.12
CA LEU A 168 3.51 -8.26 0.25
C LEU A 168 4.72 -8.11 1.19
N ASN A 169 5.44 -6.99 1.11
CA ASN A 169 6.58 -6.72 1.97
C ASN A 169 6.17 -6.58 3.44
N ASP A 170 5.10 -5.84 3.71
CA ASP A 170 4.58 -5.62 5.06
C ASP A 170 4.04 -6.92 5.68
N SER A 171 3.46 -7.80 4.84
CA SER A 171 3.01 -9.13 5.27
C SER A 171 4.16 -10.07 5.67
N LYS A 172 5.33 -9.94 5.02
CA LYS A 172 6.53 -10.74 5.36
C LYS A 172 7.20 -10.30 6.66
N GLN A 173 7.14 -9.02 7.02
CA GLN A 173 7.76 -8.54 8.26
C GLN A 173 7.10 -9.12 9.52
N ILE A 174 5.81 -9.47 9.48
CA ILE A 174 5.13 -10.16 10.59
C ILE A 174 5.51 -11.65 10.64
N ALA A 175 5.75 -12.30 9.49
CA ALA A 175 6.22 -13.69 9.47
C ALA A 175 7.63 -13.85 10.07
N ASN A 176 8.48 -12.81 10.00
CA ASN A 176 9.79 -12.78 10.67
C ASN A 176 9.72 -12.43 12.17
N GLN A 177 8.56 -12.03 12.70
CA GLN A 177 8.34 -11.84 14.14
C GLN A 177 7.73 -13.07 14.82
N LEU A 178 7.49 -14.16 14.08
CA LEU A 178 7.22 -15.45 14.68
C LEU A 178 8.50 -15.89 15.39
N PRO A 179 8.43 -16.30 16.68
CA PRO A 179 9.58 -16.85 17.36
C PRO A 179 10.07 -18.02 16.52
N LEU A 180 11.24 -17.86 15.91
CA LEU A 180 11.96 -18.98 15.34
C LEU A 180 11.94 -20.06 16.43
N PRO A 181 11.57 -21.32 16.13
CA PRO A 181 11.77 -22.40 17.08
C PRO A 181 13.19 -22.20 17.58
N GLN A 182 13.30 -21.95 18.89
CA GLN A 182 14.58 -21.82 19.55
C GLN A 182 15.37 -23.00 19.01
N VAL A 183 16.46 -22.71 18.28
CA VAL A 183 17.47 -23.73 18.07
C VAL A 183 18.00 -23.94 19.48
N GLU A 184 17.29 -24.84 20.16
CA GLU A 184 17.53 -25.31 21.50
C GLU A 184 18.96 -25.79 21.48
N ALA A 185 19.74 -25.25 22.41
CA ALA A 185 21.07 -25.68 22.68
C ALA A 185 21.11 -27.23 22.76
N ALA A 186 21.88 -27.84 21.87
CA ALA A 186 22.48 -29.16 22.03
C ALA A 186 23.73 -29.25 21.16
#